data_AF-A0A2E1TWB3-F1
#
_entry.id   AF-A0A2E1TWB3-F1
#
_cell.length_a   1.000
_cell.length_b   1.000
_cell.length_c   1.000
_cell.angle_alpha   90.00
_cell.angle_beta   90.00
_cell.angle_gamma   90.00
#
_symmetry.space_group_name_H-M   'P 1'
#
loop_
_entity.id
_entity.type
_entity.pdbx_description
1 polymer ?
#
loop_
_entity_poly.entity_id
_entity_poly.type
_entity_poly.pdbx_seq_one_letter_code
_entity_poly.pdbx_strand_id
1 'polypeptide(L)'
;MTNAITEQELTEARKIWGDALVAISKTYDESGIDPARAVANEAIDAAYGYDLGPVLFKPTMASGEQTFRPTREGALSYFVGHDSQYPLDGGFGIKSWRQVVSETSATFIQGDVAMWMGWVTFTDKDGNVTKVDKSWGYKKDEKGTLRIVLHHSSLPYTP
;
A
#
# COMPACT_ATOMS: atom_id res chain seq x y z
N MET A 1 6.83 -17.81 -23.23
CA MET A 1 7.54 -17.08 -22.14
C MET A 1 6.76 -17.32 -20.87
N THR A 2 7.41 -17.78 -19.80
CA THR A 2 6.72 -18.06 -18.53
C THR A 2 6.28 -16.75 -17.90
N ASN A 3 4.97 -16.55 -17.71
CA ASN A 3 4.40 -15.38 -17.02
C ASN A 3 4.61 -15.45 -15.49
N ALA A 4 5.70 -16.10 -15.06
CA ALA A 4 6.00 -16.34 -13.66
C ALA A 4 6.51 -15.06 -13.00
N ILE A 5 6.10 -14.81 -11.77
CA ILE A 5 6.64 -13.74 -10.93
C ILE A 5 8.03 -14.15 -10.45
N THR A 6 8.93 -13.17 -10.29
CA THR A 6 10.26 -13.36 -9.74
C THR A 6 10.44 -12.63 -8.41
N GLU A 7 11.42 -13.05 -7.61
CA GLU A 7 11.81 -12.36 -6.37
C GLU A 7 12.26 -10.90 -6.61
N GLN A 8 12.88 -10.65 -7.77
CA GLN A 8 13.28 -9.31 -8.17
C GLN A 8 12.06 -8.42 -8.38
N GLU A 9 11.05 -8.90 -9.12
CA GLU A 9 9.80 -8.15 -9.32
C GLU A 9 9.08 -7.87 -8.00
N LEU A 10 9.07 -8.83 -7.06
CA LEU A 10 8.52 -8.59 -5.72
C LEU A 10 9.29 -7.50 -4.99
N THR A 11 10.62 -7.49 -5.07
CA THR A 11 11.48 -6.48 -4.44
C THR A 11 11.25 -5.10 -5.04
N GLU A 12 11.21 -5.01 -6.37
CA GLU A 12 10.95 -3.76 -7.09
C GLU A 12 9.55 -3.22 -6.80
N ALA A 13 8.52 -4.08 -6.79
CA ALA A 13 7.15 -3.66 -6.49
C ALA A 13 7.01 -3.04 -5.10
N ARG A 14 7.67 -3.62 -4.08
CA ARG A 14 7.69 -3.06 -2.71
C ARG A 14 8.42 -1.73 -2.65
N LYS A 15 9.54 -1.59 -3.38
CA LYS A 15 10.27 -0.33 -3.48
C LYS A 15 9.41 0.75 -4.13
N ILE A 16 8.80 0.45 -5.27
CA ILE A 16 7.90 1.38 -6.00
C ILE A 16 6.74 1.80 -5.10
N TRP A 17 6.12 0.86 -4.39
CA TRP A 17 5.03 1.17 -3.46
C TRP A 17 5.49 2.12 -2.33
N GLY A 18 6.66 1.87 -1.74
CA GLY A 18 7.24 2.72 -0.70
C GLY A 18 7.59 4.12 -1.22
N ASP A 19 8.21 4.21 -2.39
CA ASP A 19 8.55 5.48 -3.05
C ASP A 19 7.29 6.30 -3.39
N ALA A 20 6.24 5.65 -3.89
CA ALA A 20 4.96 6.29 -4.17
C ALA A 20 4.32 6.86 -2.89
N LEU A 21 4.39 6.15 -1.77
CA LEU A 21 3.90 6.65 -0.49
C LEU A 21 4.66 7.90 -0.03
N VAL A 22 5.99 7.91 -0.18
CA VAL A 22 6.82 9.08 0.11
C VAL A 22 6.49 10.24 -0.82
N ALA A 23 6.21 9.98 -2.10
CA ALA A 23 5.80 11.01 -3.05
C ALA A 23 4.48 11.66 -2.61
N ILE A 24 3.44 10.88 -2.25
CA ILE A 24 2.17 11.40 -1.72
C ILE A 24 2.43 12.31 -0.52
N SER A 25 3.25 11.86 0.42
CA SER A 25 3.60 12.63 1.63
C SER A 25 4.28 13.96 1.31
N LYS A 26 5.28 13.95 0.43
CA LYS A 26 5.99 15.18 0.03
C LYS A 26 5.07 16.14 -0.72
N THR A 27 4.28 15.63 -1.66
CA THR A 27 3.32 16.45 -2.41
C THR A 27 2.30 17.09 -1.46
N TYR A 28 1.83 16.36 -0.44
CA TYR A 28 0.94 16.95 0.56
C TYR A 28 1.61 18.07 1.35
N ASP A 29 2.84 17.83 1.84
CA ASP A 29 3.59 18.82 2.60
C ASP A 29 3.88 20.10 1.79
N GLU A 30 4.11 19.97 0.49
CA GLU A 30 4.51 21.07 -0.40
C GLU A 30 3.31 21.79 -1.05
N SER A 31 2.27 21.04 -1.41
CA SER A 31 1.21 21.50 -2.33
C SER A 31 -0.21 21.21 -1.85
N GLY A 32 -0.37 20.61 -0.66
CA GLY A 32 -1.68 20.36 -0.06
C GLY A 32 -2.42 19.14 -0.61
N ILE A 33 -3.71 19.03 -0.26
CA ILE A 33 -4.50 17.81 -0.43
C ILE A 33 -4.83 17.46 -1.88
N ASP A 34 -5.17 18.44 -2.73
CA ASP A 34 -5.64 18.14 -4.09
C ASP A 34 -4.52 17.52 -4.96
N PRO A 35 -3.28 18.06 -4.97
CA PRO A 35 -2.18 17.42 -5.68
C PRO A 35 -1.79 16.07 -5.07
N ALA A 36 -1.79 15.94 -3.75
CA ALA A 36 -1.49 14.68 -3.08
C ALA A 36 -2.51 13.59 -3.42
N ARG A 37 -3.79 13.95 -3.53
CA ARG A 37 -4.87 13.06 -3.98
C ARG A 37 -4.67 12.62 -5.43
N ALA A 38 -4.21 13.49 -6.32
CA ALA A 38 -3.90 13.10 -7.70
C ALA A 38 -2.78 12.05 -7.73
N VAL A 39 -1.67 12.29 -7.03
CA VAL A 39 -0.55 11.33 -6.93
C VAL A 39 -1.00 10.01 -6.30
N ALA A 40 -1.86 10.06 -5.28
CA ALA A 40 -2.40 8.84 -4.66
C ALA A 40 -3.29 8.03 -5.61
N ASN A 41 -4.09 8.68 -6.44
CA ASN A 41 -4.89 7.99 -7.47
C ASN A 41 -3.97 7.27 -8.46
N GLU A 42 -2.96 7.95 -9.00
CA GLU A 42 -1.99 7.35 -9.92
C GLU A 42 -1.25 6.16 -9.29
N ALA A 43 -0.82 6.31 -8.04
CA ALA A 43 -0.16 5.23 -7.30
C ALA A 43 -1.08 4.02 -7.11
N ILE A 44 -2.37 4.25 -6.82
CA ILE A 44 -3.36 3.17 -6.67
C ILE A 44 -3.59 2.47 -8.01
N ASP A 45 -3.79 3.23 -9.08
CA ASP A 45 -4.08 2.69 -10.43
C ASP A 45 -2.88 1.95 -11.02
N ALA A 46 -1.66 2.35 -10.65
CA ALA A 46 -0.44 1.65 -11.04
C ALA A 46 -0.20 0.37 -10.21
N ALA A 47 -0.47 0.39 -8.91
CA ALA A 47 -0.06 -0.71 -8.02
C ALA A 47 -1.14 -1.75 -7.74
N TYR A 48 -2.43 -1.41 -7.77
CA TYR A 48 -3.51 -2.29 -7.29
C TYR A 48 -4.36 -2.85 -8.43
N GLY A 49 -4.74 -4.12 -8.31
CA GLY A 49 -5.49 -4.85 -9.32
C GLY A 49 -7.01 -4.72 -9.20
N TYR A 50 -7.53 -3.51 -8.99
CA TYR A 50 -8.98 -3.29 -8.88
C TYR A 50 -9.74 -3.58 -10.19
N ASP A 51 -9.04 -3.59 -11.31
CA ASP A 51 -9.52 -4.04 -12.62
C ASP A 51 -9.62 -5.57 -12.75
N LEU A 52 -8.86 -6.32 -11.94
CA LEU A 52 -8.91 -7.78 -11.86
C LEU A 52 -10.02 -8.28 -10.92
N GLY A 53 -10.52 -7.42 -10.04
CA GLY A 53 -11.57 -7.71 -9.07
C GLY A 53 -11.36 -6.97 -7.74
N PRO A 54 -12.12 -7.31 -6.69
CA PRO A 54 -11.94 -6.73 -5.37
C PRO A 54 -10.54 -7.03 -4.81
N VAL A 55 -9.89 -6.02 -4.24
CA VAL A 55 -8.62 -6.21 -3.54
C VAL A 55 -8.91 -6.59 -2.08
N LEU A 56 -8.24 -7.61 -1.56
CA LEU A 56 -8.34 -8.00 -0.15
C LEU A 56 -7.57 -6.98 0.71
N PHE A 57 -8.23 -5.86 0.99
CA PHE A 57 -7.60 -4.69 1.59
C PHE A 57 -8.04 -4.49 3.04
N LYS A 58 -7.10 -4.71 3.96
CA LYS A 58 -7.22 -4.38 5.39
C LYS A 58 -6.05 -3.48 5.81
N PRO A 59 -6.22 -2.15 5.82
CA PRO A 59 -5.13 -1.23 6.11
C PRO A 59 -4.84 -1.13 7.62
N THR A 60 -3.75 -0.44 7.96
CA THR A 60 -3.40 -0.12 9.35
C THR A 60 -4.37 0.92 9.91
N MET A 61 -4.80 0.78 11.17
CA MET A 61 -5.70 1.72 11.89
C MET A 61 -7.13 1.84 11.35
N ALA A 62 -7.57 1.00 10.40
CA ALA A 62 -8.99 0.84 10.13
C ALA A 62 -9.65 -0.05 11.19
N SER A 63 -10.90 0.24 11.56
CA SER A 63 -11.63 -0.43 12.63
C SER A 63 -13.14 -0.48 12.35
N GLY A 64 -13.86 -1.25 13.17
CA GLY A 64 -15.32 -1.38 13.09
C GLY A 64 -15.80 -1.92 11.74
N GLU A 65 -16.95 -1.44 11.28
CA GLU A 65 -17.55 -1.83 9.99
C GLU A 65 -16.66 -1.49 8.78
N GLN A 66 -15.70 -0.57 8.93
CA GLN A 66 -14.80 -0.11 7.87
C GLN A 66 -13.42 -0.76 7.92
N THR A 67 -13.26 -1.84 8.69
CA THR A 67 -11.98 -2.58 8.84
C THR A 67 -11.48 -3.12 7.51
N PHE A 68 -12.39 -3.67 6.70
CA PHE A 68 -12.09 -4.24 5.38
C PHE A 68 -12.65 -3.32 4.30
N ARG A 69 -11.83 -3.00 3.30
CA ARG A 69 -12.16 -1.96 2.31
C ARG A 69 -11.86 -2.44 0.90
N PRO A 70 -12.69 -3.34 0.34
CA PRO A 70 -12.36 -4.04 -0.89
C PRO A 70 -12.44 -3.19 -2.16
N THR A 71 -12.75 -1.89 -2.04
CA THR A 71 -12.95 -0.96 -3.14
C THR A 71 -11.78 0.01 -3.28
N ARG A 72 -11.62 0.54 -4.50
CA ARG A 72 -10.61 1.55 -4.83
C ARG A 72 -10.77 2.80 -3.97
N GLU A 73 -12.01 3.24 -3.75
CA GLU A 73 -12.37 4.41 -2.95
C GLU A 73 -11.94 4.23 -1.49
N GLY A 74 -12.17 3.04 -0.92
CA GLY A 74 -11.76 2.75 0.46
C GLY A 74 -10.25 2.71 0.64
N ALA A 75 -9.49 2.30 -0.38
CA ALA A 75 -8.03 2.42 -0.38
C ALA A 75 -7.56 3.87 -0.55
N LEU A 76 -8.19 4.65 -1.44
CA LEU A 76 -7.88 6.06 -1.61
C LEU A 76 -8.10 6.83 -0.30
N SER A 77 -9.25 6.64 0.35
CA SER A 77 -9.53 7.25 1.65
C SER A 77 -8.50 6.85 2.70
N TYR A 78 -8.06 5.59 2.73
CA TYR A 78 -6.98 5.19 3.63
C TYR A 78 -5.70 6.00 3.40
N PHE A 79 -5.30 6.24 2.14
CA PHE A 79 -4.07 6.95 1.84
C PHE A 79 -4.16 8.46 2.10
N VAL A 80 -5.25 9.12 1.71
CA VAL A 80 -5.32 10.60 1.73
C VAL A 80 -6.45 11.17 2.59
N GLY A 81 -7.30 10.33 3.18
CA GLY A 81 -8.43 10.74 4.02
C GLY A 81 -9.41 11.64 3.27
N HIS A 82 -10.02 12.58 4.01
CA HIS A 82 -10.92 13.61 3.48
C HIS A 82 -12.08 13.02 2.65
N ASP A 83 -12.65 11.91 3.13
CA ASP A 83 -13.79 11.25 2.54
C ASP A 83 -14.91 11.15 3.57
N SER A 84 -16.08 11.69 3.25
CA SER A 84 -17.27 11.63 4.11
C SER A 84 -17.76 10.20 4.38
N GLN A 85 -17.43 9.24 3.50
CA GLN A 85 -17.75 7.83 3.70
C GLN A 85 -16.83 7.17 4.73
N TYR A 86 -15.64 7.72 4.98
CA TYR A 86 -14.64 7.19 5.91
C TYR A 86 -14.13 8.29 6.86
N PRO A 87 -14.99 8.85 7.72
CA PRO A 87 -14.70 10.06 8.49
C PRO A 87 -13.58 9.88 9.53
N LEU A 88 -13.20 8.64 9.84
CA LEU A 88 -12.11 8.33 10.77
C LEU A 88 -10.72 8.29 10.09
N ASP A 89 -10.66 8.41 8.77
CA ASP A 89 -9.40 8.39 8.05
C ASP A 89 -8.70 9.74 8.09
N GLY A 90 -7.59 9.80 8.84
CA GLY A 90 -6.66 10.92 8.80
C GLY A 90 -5.69 10.91 7.60
N GLY A 91 -5.77 9.90 6.73
CA GLY A 91 -4.87 9.71 5.59
C GLY A 91 -3.49 9.22 6.00
N PHE A 92 -3.22 7.92 5.83
CA PHE A 92 -1.94 7.32 6.18
C PHE A 92 -0.80 7.82 5.29
N GLY A 93 -1.05 8.02 4.00
CA GLY A 93 -0.06 8.45 3.01
C GLY A 93 0.33 9.93 3.10
N ILE A 94 -0.39 10.73 3.90
CA ILE A 94 -0.12 12.15 4.11
C ILE A 94 0.50 12.45 5.48
N LYS A 95 1.15 11.44 6.10
CA LYS A 95 1.87 11.57 7.37
C LYS A 95 3.33 12.02 7.21
N SER A 96 3.61 12.84 6.20
CA SER A 96 4.94 13.40 5.93
C SER A 96 6.07 12.34 5.90
N TRP A 97 5.82 11.15 5.35
CA TRP A 97 6.81 10.09 5.20
C TRP A 97 8.00 10.54 4.35
N ARG A 98 9.19 10.07 4.70
CA ARG A 98 10.45 10.32 3.99
C ARG A 98 11.19 9.04 3.61
N GLN A 99 10.94 7.96 4.34
CA GLN A 99 11.55 6.67 4.06
C GLN A 99 10.57 5.54 4.35
N VAL A 100 10.60 4.53 3.49
CA VAL A 100 9.89 3.27 3.66
C VAL A 100 10.89 2.15 3.44
N VAL A 101 11.05 1.26 4.42
CA VAL A 101 11.93 0.10 4.33
C VAL A 101 11.13 -1.16 4.63
N SER A 102 11.18 -2.13 3.72
CA SER A 102 10.57 -3.44 3.93
C SER A 102 11.62 -4.48 4.31
N GLU A 103 11.33 -5.26 5.35
CA GLU A 103 12.14 -6.41 5.77
C GLU A 103 11.35 -7.69 5.49
N THR A 104 11.89 -8.57 4.65
CA THR A 104 11.19 -9.80 4.23
C THR A 104 11.31 -10.87 5.30
N SER A 105 10.19 -11.43 5.71
CA SER A 105 10.18 -12.69 6.46
C SER A 105 10.18 -13.87 5.48
N ALA A 106 9.22 -13.90 4.56
CA ALA A 106 9.09 -14.96 3.58
C ALA A 106 8.34 -14.52 2.32
N THR A 107 8.55 -15.26 1.24
CA THR A 107 7.84 -15.17 -0.03
C THR A 107 7.28 -16.53 -0.42
N PHE A 108 6.16 -16.52 -1.15
CA PHE A 108 5.62 -17.68 -1.83
C PHE A 108 5.31 -17.26 -3.27
N ILE A 109 5.83 -17.99 -4.25
CA ILE A 109 5.62 -17.70 -5.67
C ILE A 109 5.08 -18.95 -6.35
N GLN A 110 3.97 -18.80 -7.08
CA GLN A 110 3.39 -19.85 -7.89
C GLN A 110 2.88 -19.26 -9.21
N GLY A 111 3.69 -19.40 -10.26
CA GLY A 111 3.35 -18.84 -11.57
C GLY A 111 3.16 -17.32 -11.49
N ASP A 112 1.99 -16.86 -11.90
CA ASP A 112 1.62 -15.44 -11.94
C ASP A 112 1.00 -14.91 -10.64
N VAL A 113 1.03 -15.70 -9.56
CA VAL A 113 0.60 -15.31 -8.21
C VAL A 113 1.78 -15.38 -7.24
N ALA A 114 1.85 -14.40 -6.34
CA ALA A 114 2.83 -14.40 -5.27
C ALA A 114 2.27 -13.81 -3.98
N MET A 115 2.82 -14.24 -2.85
CA MET A 115 2.55 -13.68 -1.53
C MET A 115 3.87 -13.29 -0.89
N TRP A 116 3.84 -12.19 -0.17
CA TRP A 116 4.95 -11.67 0.58
C TRP A 116 4.49 -11.31 2.00
N MET A 117 5.31 -11.63 2.98
CA MET A 117 5.08 -11.23 4.37
C MET A 117 6.36 -10.73 4.99
N GLY A 118 6.22 -9.74 5.86
CA GLY A 118 7.33 -9.17 6.61
C GLY A 118 6.94 -7.90 7.33
N TRP A 119 7.93 -7.09 7.65
CA TRP A 119 7.72 -5.79 8.26
C TRP A 119 7.91 -4.66 7.27
N VAL A 120 7.18 -3.57 7.51
CA VAL A 120 7.45 -2.30 6.84
C VAL A 120 7.64 -1.23 7.91
N THR A 121 8.75 -0.52 7.80
CA THR A 121 9.13 0.58 8.67
C THR A 121 8.99 1.89 7.88
N PHE A 122 8.22 2.81 8.42
CA PHE A 122 7.99 4.15 7.88
C PHE A 122 8.69 5.16 8.79
N THR A 123 9.46 6.06 8.19
CA THR A 123 10.11 7.17 8.91
C THR A 123 9.58 8.48 8.35
N ASP A 124 9.07 9.35 9.23
CA ASP A 124 8.55 10.67 8.84
C ASP A 124 9.67 11.72 8.74
N LYS A 125 9.30 12.95 8.38
CA LYS A 125 10.22 14.09 8.24
C LYS A 125 10.95 14.49 9.52
N ASP A 126 10.40 14.14 10.67
CA ASP A 126 10.95 14.47 12.00
C ASP A 126 11.77 13.30 12.57
N GLY A 127 11.85 12.19 11.83
CA GLY A 127 12.59 10.99 12.21
C GLY A 127 11.78 10.01 13.07
N ASN A 128 10.48 10.25 13.28
CA ASN A 128 9.65 9.30 14.02
C ASN A 128 9.41 8.04 13.18
N VAL A 129 9.40 6.89 13.86
CA VAL A 129 9.30 5.59 13.22
C VAL A 129 7.96 4.93 13.54
N THR A 130 7.28 4.44 12.51
CA THR A 130 6.13 3.52 12.63
C THR A 130 6.51 2.20 11.98
N LYS A 131 6.42 1.08 12.71
CA LYS A 131 6.62 -0.27 12.18
C LYS A 131 5.30 -1.02 12.12
N VAL A 132 5.04 -1.74 11.03
CA VAL A 132 3.81 -2.52 10.83
C VAL A 132 4.12 -3.95 10.40
N ASP A 133 3.26 -4.88 10.82
CA ASP A 133 3.18 -6.21 10.24
C ASP A 133 2.44 -6.10 8.90
N LYS A 134 3.03 -6.68 7.85
CA LYS A 134 2.56 -6.48 6.48
C LYS A 134 2.48 -7.79 5.73
N SER A 135 1.39 -7.95 4.98
CA SER A 135 1.27 -8.97 3.96
C SER A 135 0.80 -8.34 2.66
N TRP A 136 1.45 -8.70 1.57
CA TRP A 136 1.01 -8.37 0.22
C TRP A 136 0.78 -9.64 -0.57
N GLY A 137 -0.34 -9.72 -1.27
CA GLY A 137 -0.57 -10.69 -2.33
C GLY A 137 -0.54 -9.98 -3.67
N TYR A 138 0.09 -10.62 -4.64
CA TYR A 138 0.30 -10.09 -5.97
C TYR A 138 -0.26 -11.04 -7.03
N LYS A 139 -0.78 -10.45 -8.10
CA LYS A 139 -1.15 -11.11 -9.35
C LYS A 139 -0.50 -10.36 -10.50
N LYS A 140 0.16 -11.07 -11.41
CA LYS A 140 0.65 -10.47 -12.66
C LYS A 140 -0.53 -10.39 -13.64
N ASP A 141 -0.81 -9.18 -14.13
CA ASP A 141 -1.90 -8.96 -15.09
C ASP A 141 -1.53 -9.45 -16.50
N GLU A 142 -2.49 -9.39 -17.43
CA GLU A 142 -2.29 -9.83 -18.82
C GLU A 142 -1.21 -9.04 -19.56
N LYS A 143 -0.87 -7.82 -19.08
CA LYS A 143 0.18 -6.96 -19.62
C LYS A 143 1.55 -7.26 -18.97
N GLY A 144 1.61 -8.22 -18.04
CA GLY A 144 2.84 -8.55 -17.31
C GLY A 144 3.12 -7.64 -16.12
N THR A 145 2.21 -6.73 -15.76
CA THR A 145 2.39 -5.81 -14.63
C THR A 145 1.99 -6.49 -13.33
N LEU A 146 2.83 -6.38 -12.30
CA LEU A 146 2.53 -6.93 -10.99
C LEU A 146 1.53 -6.03 -10.24
N ARG A 147 0.38 -6.59 -9.88
CA ARG A 147 -0.71 -5.87 -9.18
C ARG A 147 -0.91 -6.43 -7.79
N ILE A 148 -1.09 -5.55 -6.81
CA ILE A 148 -1.49 -5.91 -5.45
C ILE A 148 -2.96 -6.33 -5.48
N VAL A 149 -3.24 -7.57 -5.08
CA VAL A 149 -4.58 -8.15 -4.91
C VAL A 149 -4.91 -8.46 -3.44
N LEU A 150 -3.90 -8.42 -2.57
CA LEU A 150 -4.08 -8.43 -1.11
C LEU A 150 -3.15 -7.41 -0.48
N HIS A 151 -3.70 -6.60 0.43
CA HIS A 151 -2.96 -5.68 1.28
C HIS A 151 -3.48 -5.86 2.69
N HIS A 152 -2.67 -6.47 3.55
CA HIS A 152 -2.95 -6.55 4.98
C HIS A 152 -1.87 -5.78 5.73
N SER A 153 -2.28 -4.86 6.60
CA SER A 153 -1.37 -4.05 7.40
C SER A 153 -1.91 -3.87 8.82
N SER A 154 -1.08 -4.07 9.84
CA SER A 154 -1.46 -3.90 11.25
C SER A 154 -0.30 -3.36 12.08
N LEU A 155 -0.62 -2.65 13.16
CA LEU A 155 0.38 -2.40 14.19
C LEU A 155 0.74 -3.74 14.86
N PRO A 156 2.02 -3.96 15.20
CA PRO A 156 2.42 -5.15 15.93
C PRO A 156 1.66 -5.27 17.25
N TYR A 157 1.22 -6.48 17.57
CA TYR A 157 0.55 -6.75 18.84
C TYR A 157 1.51 -6.48 20.02
N THR A 158 1.02 -5.77 21.03
CA THR A 158 1.71 -5.59 22.32
C THR A 158 0.98 -6.46 23.35
N PRO A 159 1.63 -7.51 23.89
CA PRO A 159 1.02 -8.43 24.85
C PRO A 159 0.57 -7.81 26.17
#